data_AF-A0A0F9NCT6-F1
#
_entry.id   AF-A0A0F9NCT6-F1
#
_cell.length_a   1.000
_cell.length_b   1.000
_cell.length_c   1.000
_cell.angle_alpha   90.00
_cell.angle_beta   90.00
_cell.angle_gamma   90.00
#
_symmetry.space_group_name_H-M   'P 1'
#
loop_
_entity.id
_entity.type
_entity.pdbx_description
1 polymer ?
#
loop_
_entity_poly.entity_id
_entity_poly.type
_entity_poly.pdbx_seq_one_letter_code
_entity_poly.pdbx_strand_id
1 'polypeptide(L)'
;IYIADYEHLDVYACRILVPGMSDIYPVDELVWENNNEGALFREDFLTLKDGDAEQWQDVFERLEDGGYNDQTPVAPFIGLAPDPNTLWSEIRLGEIKAMLCLALQDEQAMDWIDWCLALDQASEATTRHYRCLKALLEIKQHEDRDYAEYEQGLALMYGQDNVIDGIAIVEGEKVFHNLHCPGLSLQGFERHTALLAGYEKLQQAKRGNWK
;
A
#
# COMPACT_ATOMS: atom_id res chain seq x y z
N ILE A 1 -4.41 -38.32 -6.78
CA ILE A 1 -3.78 -37.48 -7.82
C ILE A 1 -4.91 -36.84 -8.60
N TYR A 2 -4.96 -35.52 -8.64
CA TYR A 2 -5.93 -34.73 -9.38
C TYR A 2 -5.22 -34.09 -10.57
N ILE A 3 -5.83 -34.15 -11.75
CA ILE A 3 -5.24 -33.63 -12.99
C ILE A 3 -6.30 -32.79 -13.68
N ALA A 4 -5.93 -31.58 -14.07
CA ALA A 4 -6.70 -30.74 -14.98
C ALA A 4 -5.88 -30.53 -16.25
N ASP A 5 -6.45 -30.92 -17.39
CA ASP A 5 -5.82 -30.81 -18.71
C ASP A 5 -6.29 -29.53 -19.43
N TYR A 6 -5.38 -28.89 -20.16
CA TYR A 6 -5.60 -27.64 -20.86
C TYR A 6 -5.02 -27.70 -22.27
N GLU A 7 -5.89 -27.56 -23.28
CA GLU A 7 -5.51 -27.53 -24.70
C GLU A 7 -5.95 -26.22 -25.40
N HIS A 8 -6.51 -25.27 -24.67
CA HIS A 8 -7.14 -24.06 -25.21
C HIS A 8 -6.17 -23.07 -25.87
N LEU A 9 -4.85 -23.34 -25.83
CA LEU A 9 -3.80 -22.59 -26.52
C LEU A 9 -3.09 -23.43 -27.60
N ASP A 10 -3.73 -24.50 -28.08
CA ASP A 10 -3.19 -25.43 -29.09
C ASP A 10 -1.87 -26.12 -28.70
N VAL A 11 -1.56 -26.11 -27.41
CA VAL A 11 -0.45 -26.85 -26.79
C VAL A 11 -1.00 -27.53 -25.54
N TYR A 12 -0.69 -28.81 -25.37
CA TYR A 12 -1.09 -29.55 -24.18
C TYR A 12 -0.33 -29.03 -22.95
N ALA A 13 -1.09 -28.65 -21.93
CA ALA A 13 -0.61 -28.34 -20.59
C ALA A 13 -1.49 -29.06 -19.55
N CYS A 14 -0.97 -29.32 -18.36
CA CYS A 14 -1.76 -29.88 -17.27
C CYS A 14 -1.37 -29.26 -15.92
N ARG A 15 -2.31 -29.24 -14.97
CA ARG A 15 -2.06 -28.92 -13.56
C ARG A 15 -2.33 -30.17 -12.73
N ILE A 16 -1.29 -30.70 -12.10
CA ILE A 16 -1.35 -31.91 -11.29
C ILE A 16 -1.27 -31.53 -9.80
N LEU A 17 -2.21 -32.02 -9.00
CA LEU A 17 -2.23 -31.85 -7.55
C LEU A 17 -2.24 -33.22 -6.86
N VAL A 18 -1.35 -33.38 -5.89
CA VAL A 18 -1.19 -34.60 -5.09
C VAL A 18 -1.14 -34.20 -3.62
N PRO A 19 -2.28 -34.12 -2.91
CA PRO A 19 -2.30 -33.73 -1.50
C PRO A 19 -1.42 -34.64 -0.65
N GLY A 20 -0.62 -34.04 0.21
CA GLY A 20 0.44 -34.68 0.99
C GLY A 20 1.75 -34.91 0.24
N MET A 21 1.89 -34.49 -1.02
CA MET A 21 3.13 -34.64 -1.80
C MET A 21 3.49 -33.43 -2.69
N SER A 22 2.51 -32.79 -3.35
CA SER A 22 2.76 -31.65 -4.24
C SER A 22 2.51 -30.30 -3.55
N ASP A 23 2.14 -30.32 -2.28
CA ASP A 23 1.88 -29.13 -1.48
C ASP A 23 3.21 -28.38 -1.28
N ILE A 24 3.23 -27.11 -1.67
CA ILE A 24 4.37 -26.21 -1.42
C ILE A 24 4.25 -25.57 -0.05
N TYR A 25 3.00 -25.33 0.37
CA TYR A 25 2.64 -24.64 1.59
C TYR A 25 1.77 -25.56 2.47
N PRO A 26 1.95 -25.53 3.80
CA PRO A 26 1.09 -26.25 4.73
C PRO A 26 -0.35 -25.73 4.68
N VAL A 27 -1.31 -26.60 4.97
CA VAL A 27 -2.74 -26.26 4.96
C VAL A 27 -3.07 -25.13 5.96
N ASP A 28 -2.33 -25.03 7.06
CA ASP A 28 -2.53 -24.00 8.08
C ASP A 28 -2.32 -22.58 7.52
N GLU A 29 -1.53 -22.39 6.45
CA GLU A 29 -1.37 -21.09 5.79
C GLU A 29 -2.67 -20.59 5.15
N LEU A 30 -3.67 -21.46 4.89
CA LEU A 30 -5.00 -21.00 4.48
C LEU A 30 -5.71 -20.17 5.56
N VAL A 31 -5.30 -20.31 6.82
CA VAL A 31 -5.83 -19.54 7.95
C VAL A 31 -4.92 -18.35 8.26
N TRP A 32 -3.60 -18.57 8.25
CA TRP A 32 -2.63 -17.57 8.73
C TRP A 32 -2.04 -16.66 7.63
N GLU A 33 -1.93 -17.14 6.39
CA GLU A 33 -1.28 -16.43 5.28
C GLU A 33 -2.13 -16.43 3.99
N ASN A 34 -3.45 -16.29 4.16
CA ASN A 34 -4.37 -16.30 3.03
C ASN A 34 -4.26 -15.01 2.21
N ASN A 35 -3.80 -15.15 0.98
CA ASN A 35 -3.62 -14.02 0.06
C ASN A 35 -4.92 -13.34 -0.41
N ASN A 36 -6.10 -13.87 -0.06
CA ASN A 36 -7.38 -13.20 -0.32
C ASN A 36 -7.75 -12.17 0.75
N GLU A 37 -7.13 -12.19 1.94
CA GLU A 37 -7.45 -11.24 3.01
C GLU A 37 -7.22 -9.80 2.55
N GLY A 38 -6.12 -9.55 1.83
CA GLY A 38 -5.82 -8.23 1.29
C GLY A 38 -6.79 -7.75 0.20
N ALA A 39 -7.56 -8.64 -0.43
CA ALA A 39 -8.58 -8.23 -1.39
C ALA A 39 -9.70 -7.41 -0.74
N LEU A 40 -9.96 -7.61 0.57
CA LEU A 40 -10.94 -6.84 1.34
C LEU A 40 -10.54 -5.38 1.50
N PHE A 41 -9.24 -5.07 1.44
CA PHE A 41 -8.71 -3.70 1.56
C PHE A 41 -8.53 -3.01 0.22
N ARG A 42 -8.79 -3.72 -0.89
CA ARG A 42 -8.46 -3.20 -2.23
C ARG A 42 -9.20 -1.93 -2.56
N GLU A 43 -10.51 -1.89 -2.34
CA GLU A 43 -11.31 -0.70 -2.62
C GLU A 43 -10.88 0.43 -1.70
N ASP A 44 -10.89 0.18 -0.39
CA ASP A 44 -10.48 1.11 0.65
C ASP A 44 -9.15 1.83 0.32
N PHE A 45 -8.10 1.06 -0.01
CA PHE A 45 -6.78 1.60 -0.31
C PHE A 45 -6.75 2.43 -1.60
N LEU A 46 -7.53 2.03 -2.62
CA LEU A 46 -7.62 2.73 -3.90
C LEU A 46 -8.53 3.96 -3.85
N THR A 47 -9.32 4.14 -2.78
CA THR A 47 -10.25 5.26 -2.57
C THR A 47 -9.96 6.07 -1.31
N LEU A 48 -8.79 5.90 -0.66
CA LEU A 48 -8.44 6.61 0.59
C LEU A 48 -8.70 8.12 0.53
N LYS A 49 -8.39 8.77 -0.60
CA LYS A 49 -8.57 10.22 -0.80
C LYS A 49 -10.02 10.67 -0.91
N ASP A 50 -10.94 9.75 -1.21
CA ASP A 50 -12.38 10.01 -1.29
C ASP A 50 -13.08 9.74 0.05
N GLY A 51 -12.35 9.14 1.01
CA GLY A 51 -12.88 8.75 2.30
C GLY A 51 -12.95 9.89 3.33
N ASP A 52 -13.57 9.59 4.46
CA ASP A 52 -13.63 10.45 5.65
C ASP A 52 -12.98 9.80 6.88
N ALA A 53 -12.97 10.52 8.00
CA ALA A 53 -12.35 10.06 9.24
C ALA A 53 -12.97 8.75 9.77
N GLU A 54 -14.26 8.50 9.60
CA GLU A 54 -14.89 7.25 10.05
C GLU A 54 -14.39 6.07 9.21
N GLN A 55 -14.31 6.27 7.89
CA GLN A 55 -13.79 5.25 6.97
C GLN A 55 -12.29 5.00 7.18
N TRP A 56 -11.49 6.05 7.41
CA TRP A 56 -10.07 5.88 7.70
C TRP A 56 -9.83 5.13 9.01
N GLN A 57 -10.65 5.41 10.04
CA GLN A 57 -10.59 4.70 11.31
C GLN A 57 -10.94 3.22 11.13
N ASP A 58 -12.02 2.88 10.42
CA ASP A 58 -12.40 1.49 10.13
C ASP A 58 -11.27 0.72 9.44
N VAL A 59 -10.64 1.33 8.42
CA VAL A 59 -9.52 0.73 7.70
C VAL A 59 -8.33 0.49 8.63
N PHE A 60 -7.99 1.46 9.48
CA PHE A 60 -6.89 1.34 10.43
C PHE A 60 -7.14 0.21 11.45
N GLU A 61 -8.33 0.18 12.07
CA GLU A 61 -8.72 -0.85 13.04
C GLU A 61 -8.71 -2.25 12.42
N ARG A 62 -9.23 -2.41 11.20
CA ARG A 62 -9.19 -3.68 10.47
C ARG A 62 -7.76 -4.14 10.16
N LEU A 63 -6.82 -3.22 9.94
CA LEU A 63 -5.41 -3.56 9.74
C LEU A 63 -4.72 -3.98 11.04
N GLU A 64 -5.08 -3.39 12.18
CA GLU A 64 -4.60 -3.79 13.50
C GLU A 64 -5.17 -5.15 13.92
N ASP A 65 -6.48 -5.33 13.82
CA ASP A 65 -7.19 -6.55 14.19
C ASP A 65 -6.77 -7.74 13.31
N GLY A 66 -6.49 -7.49 12.03
CA GLY A 66 -6.00 -8.50 11.09
C GLY A 66 -4.58 -9.01 11.41
N GLY A 67 -3.81 -8.29 12.24
CA GLY A 67 -2.48 -8.71 12.66
C GLY A 67 -1.50 -8.90 11.50
N TYR A 68 -1.71 -8.21 10.37
CA TYR A 68 -0.86 -8.34 9.19
C TYR A 68 0.55 -7.83 9.47
N ASN A 69 1.56 -8.46 8.87
CA ASN A 69 2.93 -7.98 8.98
C ASN A 69 3.05 -6.58 8.34
N ASP A 70 3.40 -5.57 9.12
CA ASP A 70 3.50 -4.17 8.68
C ASP A 70 4.52 -3.97 7.54
N GLN A 71 5.52 -4.85 7.44
CA GLN A 71 6.51 -4.81 6.35
C GLN A 71 5.96 -5.35 5.02
N THR A 72 4.75 -5.89 4.99
CA THR A 72 4.16 -6.44 3.76
C THR A 72 3.98 -5.33 2.72
N PRO A 73 4.52 -5.50 1.50
CA PRO A 73 4.27 -4.54 0.42
C PRO A 73 2.78 -4.48 0.06
N VAL A 74 2.24 -3.29 -0.07
CA VAL A 74 0.79 -3.09 -0.23
C VAL A 74 0.29 -3.62 -1.57
N ALA A 75 1.02 -3.37 -2.66
CA ALA A 75 0.57 -3.76 -3.99
C ALA A 75 0.28 -5.26 -4.14
N PRO A 76 1.19 -6.20 -3.78
CA PRO A 76 0.85 -7.63 -3.82
C PRO A 76 -0.23 -8.01 -2.82
N PHE A 77 -0.30 -7.36 -1.64
CA PHE A 77 -1.34 -7.61 -0.64
C PHE A 77 -2.74 -7.38 -1.22
N ILE A 78 -2.98 -6.26 -1.91
CA ILE A 78 -4.29 -5.97 -2.53
C ILE A 78 -4.44 -6.53 -3.96
N GLY A 79 -3.44 -7.24 -4.49
CA GLY A 79 -3.45 -7.79 -5.86
C GLY A 79 -3.27 -6.76 -6.98
N LEU A 80 -2.49 -5.71 -6.75
CA LEU A 80 -2.19 -4.64 -7.70
C LEU A 80 -0.85 -4.90 -8.42
N ALA A 81 -0.76 -4.49 -9.69
CA ALA A 81 0.49 -4.52 -10.46
C ALA A 81 0.97 -3.07 -10.63
N PRO A 82 1.85 -2.57 -9.73
CA PRO A 82 2.18 -1.15 -9.68
C PRO A 82 3.18 -0.78 -10.78
N ASP A 83 3.08 0.46 -11.25
CA ASP A 83 4.06 1.04 -12.15
C ASP A 83 5.37 1.33 -11.39
N PRO A 84 6.54 1.15 -12.02
CA PRO A 84 7.82 1.40 -11.39
C PRO A 84 7.98 2.87 -11.01
N ASN A 85 8.72 3.15 -9.94
CA ASN A 85 8.96 4.50 -9.43
C ASN A 85 7.68 5.23 -8.99
N THR A 86 6.64 4.49 -8.62
CA THR A 86 5.44 5.03 -7.96
C THR A 86 5.44 4.62 -6.50
N LEU A 87 4.74 5.37 -5.65
CA LEU A 87 4.62 5.03 -4.23
C LEU A 87 4.06 3.61 -4.04
N TRP A 88 3.10 3.18 -4.86
CA TRP A 88 2.55 1.82 -4.84
C TRP A 88 3.58 0.71 -5.06
N SER A 89 4.72 1.01 -5.71
CA SER A 89 5.78 0.02 -5.94
C SER A 89 6.68 -0.21 -4.72
N GLU A 90 6.60 0.66 -3.72
CA GLU A 90 7.50 0.67 -2.56
C GLU A 90 6.76 0.60 -1.23
N ILE A 91 5.55 1.16 -1.17
CA ILE A 91 4.78 1.36 0.07
C ILE A 91 4.40 0.04 0.76
N ARG A 92 4.47 0.06 2.09
CA ARG A 92 4.15 -1.05 2.98
C ARG A 92 2.93 -0.76 3.85
N LEU A 93 2.37 -1.80 4.47
CA LEU A 93 1.18 -1.66 5.32
C LEU A 93 1.42 -0.69 6.50
N GLY A 94 2.59 -0.73 7.13
CA GLY A 94 2.91 0.23 8.21
C GLY A 94 2.99 1.69 7.73
N GLU A 95 3.39 1.95 6.48
CA GLU A 95 3.36 3.30 5.91
C GLU A 95 1.92 3.77 5.62
N ILE A 96 1.03 2.85 5.23
CA ILE A 96 -0.41 3.15 5.13
C ILE A 96 -0.98 3.49 6.50
N LYS A 97 -0.64 2.74 7.55
CA LYS A 97 -1.02 3.05 8.93
C LYS A 97 -0.52 4.44 9.36
N ALA A 98 0.73 4.79 9.04
CA ALA A 98 1.26 6.14 9.27
C ALA A 98 0.41 7.23 8.58
N MET A 99 0.05 7.02 7.31
CA MET A 99 -0.78 7.98 6.55
C MET A 99 -2.19 8.09 7.11
N LEU A 100 -2.79 6.98 7.56
CA LEU A 100 -4.10 6.96 8.21
C LEU A 100 -4.05 7.75 9.54
N CYS A 101 -3.08 7.48 10.40
CA CYS A 101 -2.93 8.21 11.66
C CYS A 101 -2.70 9.72 11.44
N LEU A 102 -1.90 10.10 10.43
CA LEU A 102 -1.72 11.51 10.05
C LEU A 102 -3.04 12.16 9.60
N ALA A 103 -3.83 11.46 8.77
CA ALA A 103 -5.12 11.94 8.31
C ALA A 103 -6.15 12.05 9.45
N LEU A 104 -6.11 11.12 10.39
CA LEU A 104 -6.95 11.09 11.60
C LEU A 104 -6.50 12.07 12.69
N GLN A 105 -5.32 12.67 12.53
CA GLN A 105 -4.67 13.51 13.55
C GLN A 105 -4.44 12.74 14.86
N ASP A 106 -4.14 11.45 14.74
CA ASP A 106 -3.92 10.55 15.86
C ASP A 106 -2.47 10.66 16.39
N GLU A 107 -2.30 10.58 17.71
CA GLU A 107 -0.99 10.61 18.37
C GLU A 107 -0.09 9.44 17.94
N GLN A 108 -0.68 8.29 17.57
CA GLN A 108 0.01 7.12 17.02
C GLN A 108 0.77 7.41 15.72
N ALA A 109 0.50 8.53 15.05
CA ALA A 109 1.24 8.94 13.85
C ALA A 109 2.76 9.02 14.11
N MET A 110 3.17 9.46 15.31
CA MET A 110 4.58 9.54 15.69
C MET A 110 5.23 8.16 15.73
N ASP A 111 4.57 7.19 16.36
CA ASP A 111 5.07 5.82 16.49
C ASP A 111 5.22 5.14 15.13
N TRP A 112 4.24 5.35 14.23
CA TRP A 112 4.31 4.82 12.87
C TRP A 112 5.38 5.50 12.01
N ILE A 113 5.61 6.80 12.18
CA ILE A 113 6.72 7.48 11.51
C ILE A 113 8.06 6.95 12.00
N ASP A 114 8.20 6.70 13.30
CA ASP A 114 9.40 6.09 13.86
C ASP A 114 9.62 4.66 13.36
N TRP A 115 8.54 3.89 13.22
CA TRP A 115 8.59 2.59 12.57
C TRP A 115 9.07 2.71 11.11
N CYS A 116 8.56 3.67 10.35
CA CYS A 116 8.99 3.91 8.96
C CYS A 116 10.47 4.29 8.89
N LEU A 117 10.95 5.13 9.81
CA LEU A 117 12.36 5.54 9.87
C LEU A 117 13.31 4.43 10.34
N ALA A 118 12.81 3.48 11.13
CA ALA A 118 13.57 2.32 11.58
C ALA A 118 13.77 1.28 10.46
N LEU A 119 12.92 1.31 9.42
CA LEU A 119 13.12 0.49 8.23
C LEU A 119 14.26 1.05 7.37
N ASP A 120 15.41 0.39 7.41
CA ASP A 120 16.58 0.69 6.55
C ASP A 120 16.38 0.28 5.08
N GLN A 121 15.15 0.41 4.57
CA GLN A 121 14.75 -0.01 3.22
C GLN A 121 14.19 1.16 2.39
N ALA A 122 13.96 2.32 3.02
CA ALA A 122 13.42 3.50 2.36
C ALA A 122 14.51 4.27 1.58
N SER A 123 14.11 4.89 0.47
CA SER A 123 15.02 5.78 -0.28
C SER A 123 15.47 6.97 0.56
N GLU A 124 16.60 7.60 0.23
CA GLU A 124 17.03 8.82 0.93
C GLU A 124 15.97 9.93 0.89
N ALA A 125 15.21 10.02 -0.20
CA ALA A 125 14.12 10.99 -0.34
C ALA A 125 12.96 10.68 0.62
N THR A 126 12.54 9.42 0.69
CA THR A 126 11.49 8.93 1.60
C THR A 126 11.90 9.12 3.06
N THR A 127 13.13 8.74 3.42
CA THR A 127 13.67 8.94 4.77
C THR A 127 13.73 10.42 5.14
N ARG A 128 14.12 11.29 4.21
CA ARG A 128 14.13 12.75 4.43
C ARG A 128 12.73 13.29 4.66
N HIS A 129 11.75 12.82 3.89
CA HIS A 129 10.35 13.19 4.04
C HIS A 129 9.82 12.80 5.42
N TYR A 130 9.99 11.55 5.85
CA TYR A 130 9.56 11.10 7.18
C TYR A 130 10.28 11.82 8.33
N ARG A 131 11.58 12.14 8.20
CA ARG A 131 12.29 12.98 9.19
C ARG A 131 11.72 14.40 9.28
N CYS A 132 11.29 14.96 8.15
CA CYS A 132 10.62 16.25 8.11
C CYS A 132 9.27 16.18 8.84
N LEU A 133 8.43 15.17 8.53
CA LEU A 133 7.15 14.96 9.20
C LEU A 133 7.32 14.76 10.71
N LYS A 134 8.32 13.98 11.13
CA LYS A 134 8.65 13.79 12.55
C LYS A 134 8.95 15.11 13.25
N ALA A 135 9.87 15.90 12.68
CA ALA A 135 10.25 17.19 13.27
C ALA A 135 9.06 18.16 13.36
N LEU A 136 8.18 18.15 12.36
CA LEU A 136 6.98 18.98 12.35
C LEU A 136 5.96 18.53 13.40
N LEU A 137 5.73 17.22 13.57
CA LEU A 137 4.88 16.71 14.66
C LEU A 137 5.44 17.05 16.04
N GLU A 138 6.76 16.95 16.23
CA GLU A 138 7.41 17.36 17.49
C GLU A 138 7.22 18.86 17.79
N ILE A 139 7.15 19.71 16.76
CA ILE A 139 6.82 21.13 16.91
C ILE A 139 5.35 21.29 17.27
N LYS A 140 4.44 20.64 16.53
CA LYS A 140 2.98 20.70 16.75
C LYS A 140 2.58 20.31 18.17
N GLN A 141 3.20 19.27 18.71
CA GLN A 141 2.87 18.74 20.03
C GLN A 141 3.42 19.61 21.17
N HIS A 142 4.23 20.63 20.89
CA HIS A 142 4.85 21.47 21.89
C HIS A 142 4.13 22.81 22.01
N GLU A 143 3.56 23.10 23.19
CA GLU A 143 2.71 24.28 23.42
C GLU A 143 3.39 25.62 23.11
N ASP A 144 4.71 25.70 23.31
CA ASP A 144 5.50 26.93 23.14
C ASP A 144 6.25 27.04 21.79
N ARG A 145 5.94 26.21 20.78
CA ARG A 145 6.65 26.24 19.48
C ARG A 145 5.71 26.59 18.33
N ASP A 146 6.21 27.39 17.40
CA ASP A 146 5.52 27.75 16.15
C ASP A 146 6.39 27.33 14.96
N TYR A 147 5.78 26.75 13.92
CA TYR A 147 6.46 26.37 12.68
C TYR A 147 7.25 27.53 12.07
N ALA A 148 6.71 28.76 12.13
CA ALA A 148 7.33 29.94 11.54
C ALA A 148 8.75 30.21 12.09
N GLU A 149 9.02 29.82 13.34
CA GLU A 149 10.33 29.99 13.98
C GLU A 149 11.38 28.98 13.46
N TYR A 150 10.93 27.83 12.95
CA TYR A 150 11.79 26.72 12.52
C TYR A 150 11.82 26.54 11.00
N GLU A 151 10.88 27.13 10.26
CA GLU A 151 10.67 26.91 8.82
C GLU A 151 11.95 27.05 8.01
N GLN A 152 12.71 28.13 8.23
CA GLN A 152 13.96 28.37 7.49
C GLN A 152 15.02 27.29 7.76
N GLY A 153 15.13 26.83 9.01
CA GLY A 153 16.07 25.76 9.39
C GLY A 153 15.66 24.41 8.81
N LEU A 154 14.38 24.09 8.90
CA LEU A 154 13.81 22.86 8.34
C LEU A 154 13.95 22.85 6.81
N ALA A 155 13.75 23.98 6.14
CA ALA A 155 13.88 24.08 4.69
C ALA A 155 15.31 23.83 4.21
N LEU A 156 16.32 24.25 4.99
CA LEU A 156 17.73 23.94 4.71
C LEU A 156 18.06 22.46 4.89
N MET A 157 17.40 21.77 5.83
CA MET A 157 17.66 20.36 6.13
C MET A 157 16.89 19.40 5.20
N TYR A 158 15.61 19.70 4.98
CA TYR A 158 14.66 18.78 4.33
C TYR A 158 14.22 19.25 2.94
N GLY A 159 14.45 20.52 2.60
CA GLY A 159 13.99 21.16 1.37
C GLY A 159 12.66 21.89 1.56
N GLN A 160 12.50 23.03 0.89
CA GLN A 160 11.33 23.91 1.04
C GLN A 160 10.01 23.16 0.77
N ASP A 161 9.94 22.39 -0.33
CA ASP A 161 8.72 21.68 -0.72
C ASP A 161 8.30 20.65 0.33
N ASN A 162 9.26 19.93 0.93
CA ASN A 162 8.97 18.96 2.00
C ASN A 162 8.44 19.63 3.27
N VAL A 163 8.91 20.83 3.60
CA VAL A 163 8.42 21.57 4.78
C VAL A 163 7.00 22.09 4.53
N ILE A 164 6.76 22.71 3.37
CA ILE A 164 5.44 23.23 3.01
C ILE A 164 4.40 22.09 2.98
N ASP A 165 4.70 21.02 2.23
CA ASP A 165 3.80 19.88 2.15
C ASP A 165 3.69 19.15 3.50
N GLY A 166 4.80 19.07 4.25
CA GLY A 166 4.84 18.45 5.56
C GLY A 166 3.92 19.15 6.57
N ILE A 167 3.91 20.48 6.59
CA ILE A 167 3.01 21.26 7.47
C ILE A 167 1.55 20.95 7.09
N ALA A 168 1.21 20.99 5.80
CA ALA A 168 -0.14 20.68 5.34
C ALA A 168 -0.56 19.23 5.68
N ILE A 169 0.37 18.27 5.65
CA ILE A 169 0.10 16.88 6.05
C ILE A 169 -0.11 16.79 7.57
N VAL A 170 0.77 17.40 8.35
CA VAL A 170 0.70 17.37 9.83
C VAL A 170 -0.53 18.10 10.36
N GLU A 171 -1.02 19.13 9.66
CA GLU A 171 -2.30 19.80 9.96
C GLU A 171 -3.54 19.09 9.39
N GLY A 172 -3.37 17.98 8.67
CA GLY A 172 -4.48 17.22 8.10
C GLY A 172 -5.14 17.89 6.88
N GLU A 173 -4.57 18.99 6.37
CA GLU A 173 -5.04 19.68 5.16
C GLU A 173 -4.72 18.89 3.89
N LYS A 174 -3.62 18.12 3.91
CA LYS A 174 -3.18 17.29 2.78
C LYS A 174 -3.02 15.84 3.22
N VAL A 175 -3.92 14.98 2.77
CA VAL A 175 -3.92 13.54 3.12
C VAL A 175 -3.37 12.67 1.98
N PHE A 176 -2.79 11.52 2.36
CA PHE A 176 -2.27 10.49 1.44
C PHE A 176 -1.35 11.07 0.35
N HIS A 177 -0.34 11.84 0.80
CA HIS A 177 0.61 12.53 -0.06
C HIS A 177 1.28 11.57 -1.06
N ASN A 178 1.33 11.96 -2.34
CA ASN A 178 1.85 11.18 -3.47
C ASN A 178 1.19 9.80 -3.72
N LEU A 179 0.15 9.42 -2.99
CA LEU A 179 -0.59 8.19 -3.24
C LEU A 179 -1.60 8.40 -4.38
N HIS A 180 -1.55 7.57 -5.41
CA HIS A 180 -2.49 7.60 -6.53
C HIS A 180 -3.73 6.75 -6.22
N CYS A 181 -4.91 7.36 -6.12
CA CYS A 181 -6.16 6.71 -5.70
C CYS A 181 -7.25 6.83 -6.79
N PRO A 182 -7.22 6.02 -7.87
CA PRO A 182 -8.20 6.10 -8.95
C PRO A 182 -9.46 5.24 -8.71
N GLY A 183 -9.58 4.62 -7.53
CA GLY A 183 -10.57 3.60 -7.23
C GLY A 183 -10.43 2.34 -8.07
N LEU A 184 -11.50 1.54 -8.12
CA LEU A 184 -11.55 0.26 -8.83
C LEU A 184 -11.47 0.36 -10.36
N SER A 185 -11.50 1.58 -10.92
CA SER A 185 -11.23 1.81 -12.35
C SER A 185 -9.79 1.44 -12.72
N LEU A 186 -8.87 1.53 -11.75
CA LEU A 186 -7.42 1.34 -11.92
C LEU A 186 -6.81 2.28 -12.97
N GLN A 187 -7.47 3.41 -13.25
CA GLN A 187 -6.98 4.39 -14.22
C GLN A 187 -5.60 4.91 -13.80
N GLY A 188 -4.63 4.90 -14.72
CA GLY A 188 -3.26 5.32 -14.46
C GLY A 188 -2.33 4.22 -13.93
N PHE A 189 -2.82 2.99 -13.73
CA PHE A 189 -1.98 1.81 -13.54
C PHE A 189 -1.68 1.13 -14.89
N GLU A 190 -0.67 1.63 -15.59
CA GLU A 190 -0.36 1.19 -16.97
C GLU A 190 0.09 -0.27 -17.01
N ARG A 191 0.93 -0.68 -16.06
CA ARG A 191 1.37 -2.07 -15.94
C ARG A 191 0.21 -3.01 -15.65
N HIS A 192 -0.74 -2.62 -14.81
CA HIS A 192 -1.92 -3.43 -14.51
C HIS A 192 -2.85 -3.51 -15.72
N THR A 193 -3.01 -2.41 -16.46
CA THR A 193 -3.77 -2.38 -17.71
C THR A 193 -3.15 -3.30 -18.76
N ALA A 194 -1.82 -3.30 -18.90
CA ALA A 194 -1.10 -4.21 -19.80
C ALA A 194 -1.27 -5.69 -19.38
N LEU A 195 -1.27 -5.98 -18.07
CA LEU A 195 -1.57 -7.31 -17.54
C LEU A 195 -2.98 -7.77 -17.95
N LEU A 196 -4.00 -6.91 -17.78
CA LEU A 196 -5.37 -7.20 -18.18
C LEU A 196 -5.52 -7.39 -19.69
N ALA A 197 -4.82 -6.58 -20.49
CA ALA A 197 -4.81 -6.74 -21.95
C ALA A 197 -4.15 -8.07 -22.39
N GLY A 198 -3.10 -8.51 -21.68
CA GLY A 198 -2.52 -9.84 -21.87
C GLY A 198 -3.49 -10.96 -21.48
N TYR A 199 -4.17 -10.80 -20.34
CA TYR A 199 -5.16 -11.76 -19.85
C TYR A 199 -6.38 -11.88 -20.77
N GLU A 200 -6.84 -10.79 -21.38
CA GLU A 200 -7.98 -10.81 -22.31
C GLU A 200 -7.70 -11.65 -23.55
N LYS A 201 -6.46 -11.69 -24.06
CA LYS A 201 -6.06 -12.60 -25.15
C LYS A 201 -6.28 -14.07 -24.76
N LEU A 202 -5.91 -14.42 -23.52
CA LEU A 202 -6.14 -15.75 -22.96
C LEU A 202 -7.64 -16.04 -22.81
N GLN A 203 -8.44 -15.06 -22.36
CA GLN A 203 -9.89 -15.22 -22.23
C GLN A 203 -10.57 -15.44 -23.59
N GLN A 204 -10.10 -14.76 -24.65
CA GLN A 204 -10.57 -15.01 -26.01
C GLN A 204 -10.24 -16.42 -26.49
N ALA A 205 -9.00 -16.88 -26.30
CA ALA A 205 -8.59 -18.23 -26.65
C ALA A 205 -9.40 -19.30 -25.90
N LYS A 206 -9.61 -19.12 -24.59
CA LYS A 206 -10.49 -19.97 -23.79
C LYS A 206 -11.90 -20.03 -24.37
N ARG A 207 -12.53 -18.89 -24.70
CA ARG A 207 -13.88 -18.87 -25.28
C ARG A 207 -13.96 -19.53 -26.66
N GLY A 208 -12.94 -19.36 -27.50
CA GLY A 208 -12.89 -19.94 -28.83
C GLY A 208 -12.63 -21.45 -28.83
N ASN A 209 -11.86 -21.93 -27.86
CA ASN A 209 -11.40 -23.31 -27.78
C ASN A 209 -12.05 -24.10 -26.63
N TRP A 210 -13.05 -23.54 -25.95
CA TRP A 210 -13.82 -24.24 -24.93
C TRP A 210 -14.59 -25.39 -25.59
N LYS A 211 -14.25 -26.63 -25.24
CA LYS A 211 -14.96 -27.83 -25.64
C LYS A 211 -15.72 -28.40 -24.46
#